data_AF-A0A2V6EX06-F1
#
_entry.id   AF-A0A2V6EX06-F1
#
_cell.length_a   1.000
_cell.length_b   1.000
_cell.length_c   1.000
_cell.angle_alpha   90.00
_cell.angle_beta   90.00
_cell.angle_gamma   90.00
#
_symmetry.space_group_name_H-M   'P 1'
#
loop_
_entity.id
_entity.type
_entity.pdbx_description
1 polymer ?
#
loop_
_entity_poly.entity_id
_entity_poly.type
_entity_poly.pdbx_seq_one_letter_code
_entity_poly.pdbx_strand_id
1 'polypeptide(L)'
;MENFICVQCGTQFGRTAEPPARCTICEDERQFVHYGGQQWTTLERLAADHRNRLEDEAPQLLGIGTEPEFAIGQRALLLQSGGGNLLWDCISLLDDKTITEVKARGGIRAIAISHPHFYSSMVEWAEHFDAQIFLHWADRQWVMRKSPRIQFWEGPALSLWDGLTLINCAGHFEGGTVLHWPAAS
;
A
#
# COMPACT_ATOMS: atom_id res chain seq x y z
N MET A 1 7.49 2.77 -21.98
CA MET A 1 7.08 3.58 -20.82
C MET A 1 6.55 2.65 -19.73
N GLU A 2 7.06 2.77 -18.51
CA GLU A 2 6.85 1.85 -17.38
C GLU A 2 6.45 2.63 -16.12
N ASN A 3 5.76 1.97 -15.18
CA ASN A 3 5.61 2.49 -13.82
C ASN A 3 6.80 1.98 -12.99
N PHE A 4 7.73 2.86 -12.66
CA PHE A 4 8.93 2.48 -11.91
C PHE A 4 8.66 2.38 -10.42
N ILE A 5 9.28 1.41 -9.77
CA ILE A 5 9.21 1.17 -8.33
C ILE A 5 10.58 1.48 -7.74
N CYS A 6 10.62 2.36 -6.74
CA CYS A 6 11.84 2.62 -5.98
C CYS A 6 12.25 1.34 -5.24
N VAL A 7 13.47 0.84 -5.46
CA VAL A 7 13.94 -0.39 -4.78
C VAL A 7 14.03 -0.20 -3.26
N GLN A 8 14.37 1.00 -2.80
CA GLN A 8 14.56 1.29 -1.37
C GLN A 8 13.25 1.37 -0.59
N CYS A 9 12.24 2.09 -1.09
CA CYS A 9 10.98 2.31 -0.36
C CYS A 9 9.76 1.60 -0.95
N GLY A 10 9.91 0.96 -2.12
CA GLY A 10 8.81 0.24 -2.79
C GLY A 10 7.73 1.12 -3.40
N THR A 11 7.82 2.46 -3.27
CA THR A 11 6.81 3.36 -3.85
C THR A 11 6.88 3.32 -5.37
N GLN A 12 5.73 3.12 -6.01
CA GLN A 12 5.57 3.14 -7.45
C GLN A 12 5.25 4.57 -7.94
N PHE A 13 5.91 4.96 -9.01
CA PHE A 13 5.77 6.25 -9.66
C PHE A 13 4.89 6.15 -10.91
N GLY A 14 4.31 7.28 -11.32
CA GLY A 14 3.59 7.39 -12.57
C GLY A 14 4.43 7.03 -13.79
N ARG A 15 3.76 6.68 -14.88
CA ARG A 15 4.35 6.13 -16.09
C ARG A 15 5.31 7.11 -16.78
N THR A 16 6.56 6.70 -16.99
CA THR A 16 7.60 7.48 -17.69
C THR A 16 8.39 6.61 -18.67
N ALA A 17 9.18 7.23 -19.56
CA ALA A 17 10.09 6.51 -20.45
C ALA A 17 11.34 6.01 -19.72
N GLU A 18 11.89 6.87 -18.86
CA GLU A 18 13.08 6.62 -18.03
C GLU A 18 12.70 6.65 -16.55
N PRO A 19 13.46 5.98 -15.67
CA PRO A 19 13.21 6.05 -14.24
C PRO A 19 13.34 7.50 -13.72
N PRO A 20 12.58 7.87 -12.66
CA PRO A 20 12.72 9.19 -12.07
C PRO A 20 14.16 9.43 -11.57
N ALA A 21 14.64 10.67 -11.70
CA ALA A 21 16.00 11.01 -11.25
C ALA A 21 16.19 10.84 -9.73
N ARG A 22 15.09 10.97 -8.97
CA ARG A 22 15.07 10.90 -7.50
C ARG A 22 13.76 10.32 -6.99
N CYS A 23 13.81 9.71 -5.81
CA CYS A 23 12.61 9.32 -5.08
C CYS A 23 12.33 10.35 -3.98
N THR A 24 11.26 11.14 -4.13
CA THR A 24 10.85 12.15 -3.14
C THR A 24 10.61 11.57 -1.75
N ILE A 25 10.20 10.30 -1.68
CA ILE A 25 10.01 9.58 -0.40
C ILE A 25 11.36 9.25 0.26
N CYS A 26 12.38 8.87 -0.52
CA CYS A 26 13.71 8.52 0.03
C CYS A 26 14.58 9.74 0.34
N GLU A 27 14.33 10.87 -0.32
CA GLU A 27 15.00 12.15 0.00
C GLU A 27 14.41 12.85 1.22
N ASP A 28 13.26 12.39 1.72
CA ASP A 28 12.68 12.89 2.97
C ASP A 28 13.47 12.38 4.18
N GLU A 29 13.62 13.22 5.21
CA GLU A 29 14.41 12.93 6.41
C GLU A 29 13.94 11.72 7.22
N ARG A 30 12.69 11.28 7.03
CA ARG A 30 12.11 10.09 7.66
C ARG A 30 12.47 8.80 6.93
N GLN A 31 13.21 8.91 5.85
CA GLN A 31 13.72 7.81 5.05
C GLN A 31 15.17 8.12 4.63
N PHE A 32 15.73 7.26 3.78
CA PHE A 32 17.06 7.49 3.25
C PHE A 32 17.19 6.97 1.82
N VAL A 33 18.17 7.51 1.10
CA VAL A 33 18.65 6.96 -0.17
C VAL A 33 19.67 5.87 0.15
N HIS A 34 19.53 4.72 -0.51
CA HIS A 34 20.43 3.59 -0.34
C HIS A 34 21.90 3.97 -0.61
N TYR A 35 22.86 3.32 0.05
CA TYR A 35 24.30 3.63 -0.09
C TYR A 35 24.79 3.49 -1.54
N GLY A 36 24.19 2.58 -2.31
CA GLY A 36 24.45 2.37 -3.73
C GLY A 36 23.77 3.39 -4.66
N GLY A 37 23.15 4.44 -4.10
CA GLY A 37 22.37 5.44 -4.82
C GLY A 37 20.92 5.01 -5.06
N GLN A 38 20.19 5.86 -5.81
CA GLN A 38 18.80 5.61 -6.16
C GLN A 38 18.70 4.49 -7.20
N GLN A 39 17.93 3.44 -6.87
CA GLN A 39 17.69 2.29 -7.75
C GLN A 39 16.20 2.11 -8.03
N TRP A 40 15.91 1.55 -9.20
CA TRP A 40 14.56 1.41 -9.74
C TRP A 40 14.34 0.02 -10.32
N THR A 41 13.15 -0.52 -10.09
CA THR A 41 12.66 -1.77 -10.68
C THR A 41 11.27 -1.55 -11.28
N THR A 42 10.64 -2.61 -11.76
CA THR A 42 9.25 -2.64 -12.23
C THR A 42 8.52 -3.82 -11.59
N LEU A 43 7.19 -3.85 -11.70
CA LEU A 43 6.41 -4.99 -11.20
C LEU A 43 6.82 -6.30 -11.86
N GLU A 44 7.04 -6.28 -13.18
CA GLU A 44 7.49 -7.45 -13.97
C GLU A 44 8.86 -7.96 -13.48
N ARG A 45 9.82 -7.06 -13.26
CA ARG A 45 11.16 -7.44 -12.77
C ARG A 45 11.10 -7.97 -11.35
N LEU A 46 10.30 -7.34 -10.48
CA LEU A 46 10.12 -7.79 -9.10
C LEU A 46 9.46 -9.18 -9.04
N ALA A 47 8.49 -9.46 -9.90
CA ALA A 47 7.82 -10.75 -9.96
C ALA A 47 8.71 -11.89 -10.52
N ALA A 48 9.86 -11.57 -11.12
CA ALA A 48 10.76 -12.58 -11.68
C ALA A 48 11.51 -13.38 -10.61
N ASP A 49 11.79 -12.77 -9.45
CA ASP A 49 12.59 -13.33 -8.37
C ASP A 49 11.97 -13.19 -6.97
N HIS A 50 10.84 -12.49 -6.84
CA HIS A 50 10.07 -12.40 -5.60
C HIS A 50 8.70 -13.05 -5.75
N ARG A 51 8.14 -13.46 -4.61
CA ARG A 51 6.75 -13.93 -4.47
C ARG A 51 6.17 -13.38 -3.19
N ASN A 52 4.85 -13.32 -3.08
CA ASN A 52 4.26 -13.04 -1.78
C ASN A 52 4.09 -14.31 -0.94
N ARG A 53 4.40 -14.19 0.36
CA ARG A 53 4.01 -15.12 1.41
C ARG A 53 2.73 -14.61 2.06
N LEU A 54 1.82 -15.54 2.31
CA LEU A 54 0.53 -15.30 2.93
C LEU A 54 0.46 -16.08 4.24
N GLU A 55 0.05 -15.42 5.33
CA GLU A 55 -0.02 -16.00 6.66
C GLU A 55 -1.22 -15.46 7.42
N ASP A 56 -2.05 -16.32 8.01
CA ASP A 56 -3.18 -15.86 8.83
C ASP A 56 -2.63 -15.33 10.18
N GLU A 57 -2.75 -14.02 10.40
CA GLU A 57 -2.24 -13.33 11.60
C GLU A 57 -3.24 -13.43 12.77
N ALA A 58 -4.53 -13.51 12.43
CA ALA A 58 -5.64 -13.71 13.34
C ALA A 58 -6.87 -14.21 12.54
N PRO A 59 -7.95 -14.68 13.20
CA PRO A 59 -9.21 -14.89 12.51
C PRO A 59 -9.60 -13.65 11.69
N GLN A 60 -9.95 -13.85 10.42
CA GLN A 60 -10.33 -12.79 9.49
C GLN A 60 -9.22 -11.77 9.14
N LEU A 61 -7.96 -12.03 9.51
CA LEU A 61 -6.84 -11.15 9.22
C LEU A 61 -5.69 -11.92 8.56
N LEU A 62 -5.44 -11.62 7.29
CA LEU A 62 -4.37 -12.24 6.51
C LEU A 62 -3.22 -11.27 6.30
N GLY A 63 -2.01 -11.65 6.71
CA GLY A 63 -0.77 -10.98 6.36
C GLY A 63 -0.29 -11.36 4.97
N ILE A 64 0.17 -10.37 4.21
CA ILE A 64 0.76 -10.53 2.87
C ILE A 64 2.10 -9.79 2.85
N GLY A 65 3.20 -10.55 2.83
CA GLY A 65 4.56 -10.02 2.77
C GLY A 65 5.29 -10.52 1.53
N THR A 66 6.29 -9.78 1.05
CA THR A 66 7.10 -10.20 -0.11
C THR A 66 8.35 -10.95 0.35
N GLU A 67 8.66 -12.08 -0.31
CA GLU A 67 9.85 -12.89 -0.08
C GLU A 67 10.62 -13.14 -1.41
N PRO A 68 11.95 -12.93 -1.46
CA PRO A 68 12.81 -12.34 -0.42
C PRO A 68 12.36 -10.94 0.04
N GLU A 69 12.91 -10.44 1.15
CA GLU A 69 12.53 -9.12 1.65
C GLU A 69 12.78 -8.04 0.58
N PHE A 70 11.78 -7.18 0.35
CA PHE A 70 11.86 -6.08 -0.62
C PHE A 70 11.55 -4.75 0.06
N ALA A 71 12.22 -3.70 -0.38
CA ALA A 71 12.09 -2.34 0.14
C ALA A 71 12.29 -2.26 1.66
N ILE A 72 11.26 -1.83 2.40
CA ILE A 72 11.33 -1.64 3.86
C ILE A 72 10.83 -2.87 4.63
N GLY A 73 10.67 -4.02 3.96
CA GLY A 73 10.25 -5.28 4.59
C GLY A 73 8.84 -5.24 5.17
N GLN A 74 7.95 -4.41 4.61
CA GLN A 74 6.60 -4.27 5.10
C GLN A 74 5.69 -5.44 4.69
N ARG A 75 4.62 -5.64 5.46
CA ARG A 75 3.48 -6.51 5.11
C ARG A 75 2.21 -5.69 5.00
N ALA A 76 1.35 -6.05 4.06
CA ALA A 76 -0.04 -5.59 4.03
C ALA A 76 -0.91 -6.54 4.85
N LEU A 77 -2.04 -6.04 5.37
CA LEU A 77 -3.01 -6.84 6.11
C LEU A 77 -4.37 -6.80 5.40
N LEU A 78 -4.86 -7.95 4.93
CA LEU A 78 -6.20 -8.09 4.40
C LEU A 78 -7.17 -8.43 5.55
N LEU A 79 -7.94 -7.43 5.97
CA LEU A 79 -8.99 -7.55 6.96
C LEU A 79 -10.29 -7.96 6.27
N GLN A 80 -10.84 -9.11 6.66
CA GLN A 80 -12.08 -9.66 6.12
C GLN A 80 -13.29 -9.19 6.94
N SER A 81 -14.29 -8.63 6.26
CA SER A 81 -15.44 -7.97 6.87
C SER A 81 -16.70 -8.22 6.04
N GLY A 82 -17.88 -8.27 6.67
CA GLY A 82 -19.13 -8.64 6.01
C GLY A 82 -19.54 -7.68 4.90
N GLY A 83 -19.25 -6.40 5.06
CA GLY A 83 -19.44 -5.35 4.07
C GLY A 83 -18.34 -5.30 3.00
N GLY A 84 -17.35 -6.19 3.02
CA GLY A 84 -16.25 -6.27 2.07
C GLY A 84 -14.88 -6.05 2.73
N ASN A 85 -13.84 -6.63 2.14
CA ASN A 85 -12.52 -6.63 2.75
C ASN A 85 -11.81 -5.27 2.61
N LEU A 86 -10.99 -4.93 3.60
CA LEU A 86 -10.10 -3.78 3.57
C LEU A 86 -8.64 -4.25 3.58
N LEU A 87 -7.85 -3.77 2.62
CA LEU A 87 -6.40 -3.94 2.66
C LEU A 87 -5.81 -2.76 3.45
N TRP A 88 -5.26 -3.07 4.61
CA TRP A 88 -4.55 -2.12 5.45
C TRP A 88 -3.07 -2.10 5.08
N ASP A 89 -2.57 -0.90 4.78
CA ASP A 89 -1.30 -0.67 4.11
C ASP A 89 -1.20 -1.41 2.76
N CYS A 90 -0.05 -1.32 2.08
CA CYS A 90 0.16 -1.97 0.80
C CYS A 90 1.60 -2.47 0.63
N ILE A 91 1.79 -3.40 -0.30
CA ILE A 91 3.10 -3.90 -0.72
C ILE A 91 3.27 -3.70 -2.23
N SER A 92 4.51 -3.80 -2.71
CA SER A 92 4.85 -3.47 -4.10
C SER A 92 4.50 -4.59 -5.09
N LEU A 93 4.64 -5.85 -4.68
CA LEU A 93 4.40 -6.99 -5.56
C LEU A 93 2.92 -7.39 -5.55
N LEU A 94 2.34 -7.53 -6.75
CA LEU A 94 1.03 -8.12 -6.98
C LEU A 94 1.19 -9.20 -8.07
N ASP A 95 1.27 -10.46 -7.64
CA ASP A 95 1.40 -11.62 -8.52
C ASP A 95 0.08 -12.40 -8.65
N ASP A 96 -0.01 -13.26 -9.66
CA ASP A 96 -1.24 -14.02 -9.98
C ASP A 96 -1.68 -14.94 -8.83
N LYS A 97 -0.73 -15.47 -8.07
CA LYS A 97 -1.01 -16.32 -6.90
C LYS A 97 -1.69 -15.51 -5.81
N THR A 98 -1.15 -14.35 -5.47
CA THR A 98 -1.72 -13.40 -4.50
C THR A 98 -3.10 -12.97 -4.93
N ILE A 99 -3.26 -12.62 -6.22
CA ILE A 99 -4.55 -12.27 -6.80
C ILE A 99 -5.58 -13.37 -6.56
N THR A 100 -5.21 -14.61 -6.85
CA THR A 100 -6.09 -15.78 -6.73
C THR A 100 -6.52 -15.99 -5.27
N GLU A 101 -5.57 -15.95 -4.34
CA GLU A 101 -5.83 -16.11 -2.90
C GLU A 101 -6.72 -14.99 -2.35
N VAL A 102 -6.46 -13.74 -2.70
CA VAL A 102 -7.26 -12.59 -2.24
C VAL A 102 -8.68 -12.64 -2.85
N LYS A 103 -8.83 -13.03 -4.12
CA LYS A 103 -10.15 -13.23 -4.75
C LYS A 103 -10.93 -14.36 -4.08
N ALA A 104 -10.29 -15.47 -3.75
CA ALA A 104 -10.92 -16.58 -3.03
C ALA A 104 -11.44 -16.15 -1.64
N ARG A 105 -10.85 -15.11 -1.05
CA ARG A 105 -11.25 -14.52 0.25
C ARG A 105 -12.24 -13.36 0.10
N GLY A 106 -12.79 -13.10 -1.08
CA GLY A 106 -13.80 -12.06 -1.31
C GLY A 106 -13.28 -10.76 -1.92
N GLY A 107 -12.02 -10.73 -2.38
CA GLY A 107 -11.43 -9.57 -3.05
C GLY A 107 -11.07 -8.43 -2.09
N ILE A 108 -11.03 -7.21 -2.60
CA ILE A 108 -10.72 -5.99 -1.84
C ILE A 108 -11.76 -4.93 -2.19
N ARG A 109 -12.47 -4.41 -1.20
CA ARG A 109 -13.41 -3.28 -1.37
C ARG A 109 -12.67 -1.95 -1.31
N ALA A 110 -11.76 -1.80 -0.36
CA ALA A 110 -10.91 -0.62 -0.27
C ALA A 110 -9.51 -0.92 0.25
N ILE A 111 -8.59 -0.03 -0.07
CA ILE A 111 -7.25 0.05 0.48
C ILE A 111 -7.20 1.29 1.35
N ALA A 112 -6.76 1.16 2.60
CA ALA A 112 -6.47 2.30 3.46
C ALA A 112 -5.04 2.18 3.95
N ILE A 113 -4.30 3.29 3.96
CA ILE A 113 -2.85 3.26 4.18
C ILE A 113 -2.49 4.19 5.32
N SER A 114 -1.66 3.71 6.23
CA SER A 114 -1.25 4.41 7.43
C SER A 114 -0.50 5.71 7.12
N HIS A 115 0.47 5.66 6.19
CA HIS A 115 1.31 6.80 5.82
C HIS A 115 2.12 6.52 4.53
N PRO A 116 2.79 7.55 3.94
CA PRO A 116 3.41 7.48 2.62
C PRO A 116 4.40 6.35 2.34
N HIS A 117 5.11 5.83 3.34
CA HIS A 117 6.03 4.72 3.14
C HIS A 117 5.35 3.43 2.65
N PHE A 118 4.05 3.31 2.90
CA PHE A 118 3.25 2.13 2.58
C PHE A 118 2.38 2.32 1.34
N TYR A 119 2.55 3.42 0.59
CA TYR A 119 1.78 3.67 -0.65
C TYR A 119 2.13 2.65 -1.75
N SER A 120 3.37 2.17 -1.75
CA SER A 120 3.87 1.06 -2.56
C SER A 120 3.29 1.03 -3.99
N SER A 121 2.62 -0.06 -4.37
CA SER A 121 1.95 -0.21 -5.66
C SER A 121 0.41 -0.11 -5.54
N MET A 122 -0.11 0.65 -4.57
CA MET A 122 -1.54 0.71 -4.23
C MET A 122 -2.48 0.89 -5.43
N VAL A 123 -2.04 1.56 -6.50
CA VAL A 123 -2.83 1.76 -7.71
C VAL A 123 -2.96 0.47 -8.53
N GLU A 124 -1.93 -0.37 -8.62
CA GLU A 124 -2.01 -1.69 -9.27
C GLU A 124 -3.04 -2.57 -8.54
N TRP A 125 -2.97 -2.60 -7.21
CA TRP A 125 -3.92 -3.33 -6.38
C TRP A 125 -5.35 -2.81 -6.56
N ALA A 126 -5.54 -1.49 -6.49
CA ALA A 126 -6.86 -0.89 -6.61
C ALA A 126 -7.46 -1.09 -8.01
N GLU A 127 -6.66 -1.02 -9.07
CA GLU A 127 -7.10 -1.31 -10.44
C GLU A 127 -7.49 -2.78 -10.59
N HIS A 128 -6.70 -3.71 -10.05
CA HIS A 128 -6.98 -5.14 -10.19
C HIS A 128 -8.23 -5.61 -9.43
N PHE A 129 -8.44 -5.11 -8.21
CA PHE A 129 -9.55 -5.51 -7.35
C PHE A 129 -10.77 -4.58 -7.44
N ASP A 130 -10.74 -3.58 -8.32
CA ASP A 130 -11.75 -2.52 -8.42
C ASP A 130 -11.99 -1.76 -7.09
N ALA A 131 -10.93 -1.63 -6.28
CA ALA A 131 -11.01 -1.02 -4.95
C ALA A 131 -10.92 0.51 -4.98
N GLN A 132 -11.44 1.16 -3.95
CA GLN A 132 -11.12 2.56 -3.63
C GLN A 132 -9.87 2.64 -2.75
N ILE A 133 -9.12 3.74 -2.81
CA ILE A 133 -7.94 3.99 -1.96
C ILE A 133 -8.25 5.18 -1.06
N PHE A 134 -8.16 5.02 0.26
CA PHE A 134 -8.36 6.09 1.23
C PHE A 134 -7.02 6.57 1.79
N LEU A 135 -6.71 7.85 1.55
CA LEU A 135 -5.50 8.52 2.05
C LEU A 135 -5.89 9.81 2.78
N HIS A 136 -5.21 10.15 3.86
CA HIS A 136 -5.46 11.43 4.51
C HIS A 136 -4.92 12.59 3.64
N TRP A 137 -5.69 13.67 3.51
CA TRP A 137 -5.40 14.82 2.64
C TRP A 137 -4.06 15.52 2.95
N ALA A 138 -3.64 15.50 4.22
CA ALA A 138 -2.36 16.10 4.64
C ALA A 138 -1.16 15.44 3.93
N ASP A 139 -1.28 14.17 3.55
CA ASP A 139 -0.21 13.40 2.91
C ASP A 139 -0.33 13.36 1.37
N ARG A 140 -1.27 14.08 0.77
CA ARG A 140 -1.52 14.06 -0.69
C ARG A 140 -0.30 14.37 -1.55
N GLN A 141 0.64 15.16 -1.03
CA GLN A 141 1.87 15.52 -1.74
C GLN A 141 2.79 14.32 -2.00
N TRP A 142 2.64 13.26 -1.20
CA TRP A 142 3.45 12.05 -1.29
C TRP A 142 2.90 11.02 -2.29
N VAL A 143 1.81 11.33 -3.00
CA VAL A 143 1.23 10.46 -4.03
C VAL A 143 2.05 10.56 -5.32
N MET A 144 2.92 9.58 -5.55
CA MET A 144 3.83 9.53 -6.71
C MET A 144 3.18 8.96 -7.99
N ARG A 145 2.12 8.15 -7.85
CA ARG A 145 1.26 7.70 -8.95
C ARG A 145 -0.18 8.14 -8.68
N LYS A 146 -0.69 9.06 -9.50
CA LYS A 146 -2.07 9.54 -9.41
C LYS A 146 -3.05 8.48 -9.93
N SER A 147 -4.25 8.44 -9.34
CA SER A 147 -5.34 7.56 -9.78
C SER A 147 -6.69 8.17 -9.38
N PRO A 148 -7.75 8.04 -10.20
CA PRO A 148 -9.10 8.46 -9.83
C PRO A 148 -9.71 7.61 -8.71
N ARG A 149 -9.08 6.48 -8.35
CA ARG A 149 -9.50 5.62 -7.24
C ARG A 149 -9.09 6.16 -5.87
N ILE A 150 -8.22 7.18 -5.83
CA ILE A 150 -7.76 7.80 -4.59
C ILE A 150 -8.82 8.79 -4.09
N GLN A 151 -9.37 8.47 -2.93
CA GLN A 151 -10.26 9.31 -2.14
C GLN A 151 -9.46 9.92 -1.00
N PHE A 152 -9.28 11.23 -1.06
CA PHE A 152 -8.71 11.94 0.08
C PHE A 152 -9.79 12.21 1.12
N TRP A 153 -9.44 12.02 2.38
CA TRP A 153 -10.29 12.35 3.50
C TRP A 153 -9.58 13.32 4.46
N GLU A 154 -10.37 14.04 5.24
CA GLU A 154 -9.92 15.10 6.15
C GLU A 154 -10.53 14.92 7.53
N GLY A 155 -9.93 15.58 8.51
CA GLY A 155 -10.42 15.62 9.89
C GLY A 155 -9.87 14.48 10.75
N PRO A 156 -10.39 14.35 11.99
CA PRO A 156 -9.83 13.44 12.98
C PRO A 156 -10.19 11.97 12.72
N ALA A 157 -11.28 11.70 12.00
CA ALA A 157 -11.71 10.34 11.69
C ALA A 157 -12.61 10.25 10.46
N LEU A 158 -12.59 9.10 9.79
CA LEU A 158 -13.50 8.71 8.72
C LEU A 158 -14.13 7.35 9.05
N SER A 159 -15.44 7.32 9.21
CA SER A 159 -16.19 6.06 9.34
C SER A 159 -16.30 5.36 7.99
N LEU A 160 -16.05 4.06 7.99
CA LEU A 160 -16.24 3.15 6.87
C LEU A 160 -17.44 2.23 7.17
N TRP A 161 -17.49 1.06 6.53
CA TRP A 161 -18.53 0.05 6.80
C TRP A 161 -18.19 -0.81 8.02
N ASP A 162 -19.19 -1.52 8.54
CA ASP A 162 -19.06 -2.47 9.66
C ASP A 162 -18.35 -1.89 10.90
N GLY A 163 -18.50 -0.58 11.11
CA GLY A 163 -17.88 0.17 12.21
C GLY A 163 -16.37 0.37 12.08
N LEU A 164 -15.74 -0.08 10.99
CA LEU A 164 -14.35 0.25 10.67
C LEU A 164 -14.20 1.78 10.64
N THR A 165 -13.14 2.29 11.26
CA THR A 165 -12.90 3.74 11.34
C THR A 165 -11.44 4.04 11.10
N LEU A 166 -11.14 4.93 10.16
CA LEU A 166 -9.81 5.53 10.03
C LEU A 166 -9.71 6.70 11.00
N ILE A 167 -8.60 6.79 11.72
CA ILE A 167 -8.34 7.84 12.71
C ILE A 167 -7.04 8.53 12.34
N ASN A 168 -7.06 9.86 12.20
CA ASN A 168 -5.86 10.64 11.99
C ASN A 168 -5.22 10.93 13.35
N CYS A 169 -4.10 10.27 13.62
CA CYS A 169 -3.31 10.48 14.84
C CYS A 169 -2.13 11.44 14.62
N ALA A 170 -1.84 11.81 13.36
CA ALA A 170 -0.62 12.48 12.94
C ALA A 170 0.65 11.78 13.48
N GLY A 171 1.74 12.53 13.69
CA GLY A 171 3.00 12.02 14.23
C GLY A 171 4.06 11.91 13.15
N HIS A 172 4.41 10.68 12.73
CA HIS A 172 5.44 10.43 11.71
C HIS A 172 5.15 11.17 10.39
N PHE A 173 3.87 11.24 10.02
CA PHE A 173 3.36 12.09 8.95
C PHE A 173 2.14 12.86 9.47
N GLU A 174 1.86 14.05 8.93
CA GLU A 174 0.70 14.85 9.32
C GLU A 174 -0.62 14.12 9.03
N GLY A 175 -0.65 13.27 8.00
CA GLY A 175 -1.78 12.38 7.69
C GLY A 175 -1.67 10.98 8.30
N GLY A 176 -0.79 10.78 9.29
CA GLY A 176 -0.60 9.49 9.96
C GLY A 176 -1.91 8.89 10.45
N THR A 177 -2.28 7.74 9.88
CA THR A 177 -3.58 7.10 10.04
C THR A 177 -3.46 5.78 10.79
N VAL A 178 -4.43 5.52 11.67
CA VAL A 178 -4.66 4.22 12.31
C VAL A 178 -6.03 3.70 11.90
N LEU A 179 -6.14 2.39 11.67
CA LEU A 179 -7.42 1.72 11.48
C LEU A 179 -7.91 1.16 12.82
N HIS A 180 -9.09 1.61 13.24
CA HIS A 180 -9.86 0.97 14.31
C HIS A 180 -10.82 -0.06 13.72
N TRP A 181 -10.68 -1.31 14.16
CA TRP A 181 -11.54 -2.43 13.81
C TRP A 181 -12.35 -2.87 15.04
N PRO A 182 -13.67 -2.62 15.09
CA PRO A 182 -14.47 -2.80 16.31
C PRO A 182 -14.80 -4.25 16.70
N ALA A 183 -14.16 -5.25 16.08
CA ALA A 183 -14.34 -6.65 16.46
C ALA A 183 -13.06 -7.47 16.24
N ALA A 184 -12.32 -7.69 17.33
CA ALA A 184 -11.61 -8.94 17.56
C ALA A 184 -12.13 -9.49 18.90
N SER A 185 -13.30 -10.12 18.89
CA SER A 185 -13.89 -10.82 20.03
C SER A 185 -14.38 -12.17 19.57
#